data_AF-A0A392P8Q6-F1
#
_entry.id   AF-A0A392P8Q6-F1
#
_cell.length_a   1.000
_cell.length_b   1.000
_cell.length_c   1.000
_cell.angle_alpha   90.00
_cell.angle_beta   90.00
_cell.angle_gamma   90.00
#
_symmetry.space_group_name_H-M   'P 1'
#
loop_
_entity.id
_entity.type
_entity.pdbx_description
1 polymer ?
#
loop_
_entity_poly.entity_id
_entity_poly.type
_entity_poly.pdbx_seq_one_letter_code
_entity_poly.pdbx_strand_id
1 'polypeptide(L)'
;MDVHLSSDGLWFSGLILRGCDGSVVGAATWLHVGNNDAVVGEAWGLNDALDWIDKFYLSNVIIELENQTVVNAVKRRARIRKSWGARIFF
;
A
#
# COMPACT_ATOMS: atom_id res chain seq x y z
N MET A 1 -0.93 -9.87 11.84
CA MET A 1 -1.99 -10.80 12.26
C MET A 1 -2.51 -11.44 11.00
N ASP A 2 -2.41 -12.76 10.87
CA ASP A 2 -2.98 -13.47 9.73
C ASP A 2 -4.48 -13.69 10.01
N VAL A 3 -5.31 -12.93 9.31
CA VAL A 3 -6.76 -13.06 9.35
C VAL A 3 -7.14 -13.87 8.13
N HIS A 4 -7.15 -15.18 8.31
CA HIS A 4 -7.83 -16.09 7.40
C HIS A 4 -9.34 -15.96 7.63
N LEU A 5 -9.91 -14.82 7.26
CA LEU A 5 -11.35 -14.66 7.11
C LEU A 5 -11.69 -15.01 5.68
N SER A 6 -12.51 -16.03 5.52
CA SER A 6 -13.50 -16.10 4.45
C SER A 6 -14.20 -14.74 4.36
N SER A 7 -13.71 -13.83 3.52
CA SER A 7 -14.07 -12.41 3.54
C SER A 7 -14.38 -11.94 2.13
N ASP A 8 -15.27 -10.96 2.01
CA ASP A 8 -15.86 -10.44 0.79
C ASP A 8 -14.87 -9.68 -0.13
N GLY A 9 -13.59 -10.07 -0.16
CA GLY A 9 -12.53 -9.36 -0.87
C GLY A 9 -12.16 -8.03 -0.23
N LEU A 10 -12.41 -7.85 1.06
CA LEU A 10 -12.12 -6.62 1.80
C LEU A 10 -10.70 -6.67 2.37
N TRP A 11 -9.86 -5.72 1.98
CA TRP A 11 -8.50 -5.54 2.48
C TRP A 11 -8.32 -4.16 3.06
N PHE A 12 -7.55 -4.06 4.14
CA PHE A 12 -7.11 -2.79 4.66
C PHE A 12 -5.61 -2.66 4.47
N SER A 13 -5.17 -1.54 3.92
CA SER A 13 -3.77 -1.15 3.91
C SER A 13 -3.54 -0.06 4.95
N GLY A 14 -2.47 -0.19 5.72
CA GLY A 14 -2.08 0.78 6.75
C GLY A 14 -0.69 1.33 6.45
N LEU A 15 -0.52 2.63 6.64
CA LEU A 15 0.76 3.32 6.48
C LEU A 15 1.04 4.23 7.66
N ILE A 16 2.30 4.24 8.09
CA ILE A 16 2.83 5.17 9.10
C ILE A 16 3.93 5.99 8.43
N LEU A 17 3.82 7.32 8.50
CA LEU A 17 4.87 8.23 8.08
C LEU A 17 5.75 8.56 9.27
N ARG A 18 7.06 8.37 9.09
CA ARG A 18 8.05 8.73 10.10
C ARG A 18 8.98 9.83 9.60
N GLY A 19 9.27 10.78 10.47
CA GLY A 19 10.33 11.76 10.26
C GLY A 19 11.70 11.07 10.28
N CYS A 20 12.71 11.75 9.73
CA CYS A 20 14.09 11.25 9.72
C CYS A 20 14.69 11.11 11.13
N ASP A 21 14.11 11.79 12.12
CA ASP A 21 14.42 11.69 13.54
C ASP A 21 13.71 10.49 14.23
N GLY A 22 12.95 9.71 13.47
CA GLY A 22 12.17 8.58 13.97
C GLY A 22 10.81 8.96 14.58
N SER A 23 10.45 10.25 14.60
CA SER A 23 9.13 10.70 15.06
C SER A 23 8.01 10.20 14.14
N VAL A 24 6.83 9.90 14.68
CA VAL A 24 5.64 9.62 13.85
C VAL A 24 5.00 10.94 13.46
N VAL A 25 4.97 11.22 12.15
CA VAL A 25 4.44 12.49 11.61
C VAL A 25 3.08 12.32 10.93
N GLY A 26 2.64 11.08 10.71
CA GLY A 26 1.32 10.79 10.17
C GLY A 26 1.00 9.31 10.08
N ALA A 27 -0.27 8.99 9.87
CA ALA A 27 -0.76 7.66 9.57
C ALA A 27 -1.95 7.74 8.62
N ALA A 28 -2.12 6.71 7.80
CA ALA A 28 -3.25 6.59 6.87
C ALA A 28 -3.68 5.12 6.78
N THR A 29 -4.98 4.92 6.59
CA THR A 29 -5.57 3.60 6.34
C THR A 29 -6.50 3.69 5.15
N TRP A 30 -6.41 2.74 4.23
CA TRP A 30 -7.32 2.62 3.10
C TRP A 30 -8.07 1.29 3.15
N LEU A 31 -9.30 1.31 2.64
CA LEU A 31 -10.12 0.13 2.41
C LEU A 31 -10.10 -0.19 0.92
N HIS A 32 -9.78 -1.44 0.60
CA HIS A 32 -9.81 -2.01 -0.73
C HIS A 32 -10.86 -3.10 -0.80
N VAL A 33 -11.58 -3.13 -1.93
CA VAL A 33 -12.60 -4.13 -2.20
C VAL A 33 -12.25 -4.83 -3.52
N GLY A 34 -12.31 -6.16 -3.57
CA GLY A 34 -12.39 -6.89 -4.83
C GLY A 34 -11.21 -7.81 -5.20
N ASN A 35 -10.54 -8.43 -4.24
CA ASN A 35 -9.70 -9.61 -4.47
C ASN A 35 -9.45 -10.32 -3.13
N ASN A 36 -9.21 -11.63 -3.09
CA ASN A 36 -8.79 -12.37 -1.87
C ASN A 36 -7.28 -12.67 -1.84
N ASP A 37 -6.52 -12.18 -2.81
CA ASP A 37 -5.06 -12.35 -2.86
C ASP A 37 -4.34 -11.29 -2.01
N ALA A 38 -3.69 -11.74 -0.94
CA ALA A 38 -2.90 -10.90 -0.05
C ALA A 38 -1.77 -10.13 -0.78
N VAL A 39 -1.18 -10.71 -1.82
CA VAL A 39 -0.14 -10.04 -2.62
C VAL A 39 -0.74 -8.86 -3.38
N VAL A 40 -2.00 -8.98 -3.82
CA VAL A 40 -2.72 -7.89 -4.49
C VAL A 40 -3.09 -6.80 -3.48
N GLY A 41 -3.57 -7.16 -2.29
CA GLY A 41 -3.83 -6.20 -1.21
C GLY A 41 -2.60 -5.36 -0.84
N GLU A 42 -1.44 -6.01 -0.70
CA GLU A 42 -0.16 -5.34 -0.46
C GLU A 42 0.27 -4.42 -1.62
N ALA A 43 0.08 -4.85 -2.86
CA ALA A 43 0.38 -4.03 -4.03
C ALA A 43 -0.54 -2.80 -4.13
N TRP A 44 -1.80 -2.91 -3.69
CA TRP A 44 -2.69 -1.77 -3.56
C TRP A 44 -2.23 -0.80 -2.47
N GLY A 45 -1.87 -1.29 -1.29
CA GLY A 45 -1.30 -0.45 -0.22
C GLY A 45 -0.05 0.31 -0.66
N LEU A 46 0.83 -0.31 -1.46
CA LEU A 46 1.97 0.38 -2.05
C LEU A 46 1.55 1.48 -3.04
N ASN A 47 0.53 1.24 -3.87
CA ASN A 47 0.01 2.27 -4.78
C ASN A 47 -0.59 3.46 -4.00
N ASP A 48 -1.34 3.21 -2.92
CA ASP A 48 -1.87 4.28 -2.06
C ASP A 48 -0.74 5.11 -1.45
N ALA A 49 0.33 4.45 -0.98
CA ALA A 49 1.50 5.12 -0.44
C ALA A 49 2.16 6.02 -1.49
N LEU A 50 2.28 5.56 -2.74
CA LEU A 50 2.82 6.36 -3.85
C LEU A 50 1.92 7.55 -4.20
N ASP A 51 0.61 7.34 -4.30
CA ASP A 51 -0.37 8.43 -4.51
C ASP A 51 -0.28 9.47 -3.40
N TRP A 52 -0.05 9.04 -2.15
CA TRP A 52 0.09 9.91 -1.00
C TRP A 52 1.41 10.69 -1.04
N ILE A 53 2.53 10.04 -1.38
CA ILE A 53 3.83 10.69 -1.60
C ILE A 53 3.73 11.78 -2.67
N ASP A 54 3.10 11.45 -3.81
CA ASP A 54 2.89 12.39 -4.91
C ASP A 54 1.99 13.56 -4.47
N LYS A 55 0.90 13.28 -3.75
CA LYS A 55 -0.04 14.30 -3.26
C LYS A 55 0.62 15.30 -2.29
N PHE A 56 1.51 14.82 -1.43
CA PHE A 56 2.18 15.63 -0.41
C PHE A 56 3.57 16.12 -0.83
N TYR A 57 3.97 15.87 -2.09
CA TYR A 57 5.27 16.25 -2.65
C TYR A 57 6.44 15.79 -1.76
N LEU A 58 6.31 14.60 -1.16
CA LEU A 58 7.34 14.05 -0.29
C LEU A 58 8.54 13.63 -1.16
N SER A 59 9.73 14.09 -0.80
CA SER A 59 10.99 13.71 -1.45
C SER A 59 11.84 12.88 -0.51
N ASN A 60 12.70 12.02 -1.07
CA ASN A 60 13.60 11.14 -0.31
C ASN A 60 12.87 10.21 0.67
N VAL A 61 11.83 9.53 0.18
CA VAL A 61 11.03 8.60 0.98
C VAL A 61 11.59 7.18 0.89
N ILE A 62 11.71 6.52 2.04
CA ILE A 62 11.95 5.09 2.14
C ILE A 62 10.61 4.42 2.41
N ILE A 63 10.21 3.49 1.56
CA ILE A 63 9.01 2.68 1.75
C ILE A 63 9.44 1.32 2.29
N GLU A 64 8.94 0.98 3.47
CA GLU A 64 9.13 -0.32 4.11
C GLU A 64 7.85 -1.15 3.92
N LEU A 65 8.01 -2.40 3.46
CA LEU A 65 6.93 -3.36 3.26
C LEU A 65 7.35 -4.71 3.84
N GLU A 66 6.42 -5.41 4.48
CA GLU A 66 6.68 -6.75 5.03
C GLU A 66 6.60 -7.86 3.97
N ASN A 67 5.98 -7.59 2.81
CA ASN A 67 5.82 -8.56 1.75
C ASN A 67 7.00 -8.59 0.77
N GLN A 68 7.90 -9.58 0.95
CA GLN A 68 9.08 -9.77 0.12
C GLN A 68 8.77 -9.98 -1.38
N THR A 69 7.60 -10.56 -1.72
CA THR A 69 7.18 -10.76 -3.12
C THR A 69 6.99 -9.41 -3.82
N VAL A 70 6.28 -8.48 -3.17
CA VAL A 70 6.07 -7.13 -3.69
C VAL A 70 7.39 -6.36 -3.75
N VAL A 71 8.21 -6.42 -2.70
CA VAL A 71 9.54 -5.79 -2.68
C VAL A 71 10.41 -6.30 -3.84
N ASN A 72 10.43 -7.61 -4.08
CA ASN A 72 11.19 -8.20 -5.18
C ASN A 72 10.65 -7.79 -6.54
N ALA A 73 9.33 -7.71 -6.71
CA ALA A 73 8.70 -7.24 -7.95
C ALA A 73 9.12 -5.78 -8.26
N VAL A 74 9.10 -4.89 -7.27
CA VAL A 74 9.57 -3.50 -7.40
C VAL A 74 11.05 -3.46 -7.78
N LYS A 75 11.90 -4.18 -7.02
CA LYS A 75 13.37 -4.18 -7.25
C LYS A 75 13.76 -4.71 -8.63
N ARG A 76 13.01 -5.68 -9.16
CA ARG A 76 13.21 -6.25 -10.50
C ARG A 76 12.62 -5.39 -11.62
N ARG A 77 12.03 -4.23 -11.30
CA ARG A 77 11.27 -3.40 -12.24
C ARG A 77 10.20 -4.19 -12.99
N ALA A 78 9.62 -5.20 -12.32
CA ALA A 78 8.46 -5.87 -12.86
C ALA A 78 7.34 -4.83 -13.01
N ARG A 79 6.57 -4.89 -14.11
CA ARG A 79 5.54 -3.90 -14.40
C ARG A 79 4.47 -3.93 -13.31
N ILE A 80 4.52 -2.96 -12.39
CA ILE A 80 3.43 -2.69 -11.45
C ILE A 80 2.45 -1.78 -12.22
N ARG A 81 1.30 -2.34 -12.60
CA ARG A 81 0.23 -1.56 -13.24
C ARG A 81 -0.33 -0.57 -12.21
N LYS A 82 -0.29 0.73 -12.55
CA LYS A 82 -0.90 1.81 -11.76
C LYS A 82 -2.42 1.92 -11.95
N SER A 83 -2.99 1.23 -12.94
CA SER A 83 -4.42 1.24 -13.22
C SER A 83 -5.08 -0.07 -12.79
N TRP A 84 -5.61 -0.11 -11.58
CA TRP A 84 -6.61 -1.09 -11.16
C TRP A 84 -7.90 -0.31 -10.91
N GLY A 85 -8.98 -0.73 -11.56
CA GLY A 85 -10.19 0.07 -11.74
C GLY A 85 -10.90 0.48 -10.45
N ALA A 86 -11.64 1.59 -10.59
CA ALA A 86 -12.67 2.16 -9.72
C ALA A 86 -12.24 2.69 -8.33
N ARG A 87 -11.87 3.99 -8.31
CA ARG A 87 -12.08 4.86 -7.14
C ARG A 87 -13.58 5.07 -6.95
N ILE A 88 -14.14 4.63 -5.82
CA ILE A 88 -15.46 5.07 -5.35
C ILE A 88 -15.21 5.94 -4.12
N PHE A 89 -15.55 7.23 -4.21
CA PHE A 89 -15.66 8.12 -3.06
C PHE A 89 -17.10 8.02 -2.51
N PHE A 90 -17.25 8.04 -1.19
CA PHE A 90 -18.47 8.48 -0.50
C PHE A 90 -18.18 9.79 0.23
#